data_AF-A0A6S7GUJ5-F1
#
_entry.id   AF-A0A6S7GUJ5-F1
#
_cell.length_a   1.000
_cell.length_b   1.000
_cell.length_c   1.000
_cell.angle_alpha   90.00
_cell.angle_beta   90.00
_cell.angle_gamma   90.00
#
_symmetry.space_group_name_H-M   'P 1'
#
loop_
_entity.id
_entity.type
_entity.pdbx_description
1 polymer ?
#
loop_
_entity_poly.entity_id
_entity_poly.type
_entity_poly.pdbx_seq_one_letter_code
_entity_poly.pdbx_strand_id
1 'polypeptide(L)'
;MVVISPLKSLMEEQVSFLKELGIPAVCITDESKDNVIEAMMQGRYSHVYASPECLLSTNKWRGIFAYKAFVENLVGVAVDEAHCIDQW
;
A
#
# COMPACT_ATOMS: atom_id res chain seq x y z
N MET A 1 7.17 -2.11 -3.77
CA MET A 1 6.13 -3.13 -3.95
C MET A 1 4.87 -2.67 -3.25
N VAL A 2 3.71 -2.83 -3.88
CA VAL A 2 2.41 -2.55 -3.26
C VAL A 2 1.77 -3.89 -2.88
N VAL A 3 1.20 -3.97 -1.68
CA VAL A 3 0.47 -5.13 -1.19
C VAL A 3 -0.95 -4.70 -0.86
N ILE A 4 -1.93 -5.37 -1.47
CA ILE A 4 -3.35 -5.11 -1.26
C ILE A 4 -3.90 -6.23 -0.38
N SER A 5 -4.41 -5.92 0.82
CA SER A 5 -4.96 -6.93 1.74
C SER A 5 -6.23 -6.43 2.42
N PRO A 6 -7.26 -7.28 2.60
CA PRO A 6 -8.49 -6.91 3.29
C PRO A 6 -8.33 -6.83 4.82
N LEU A 7 -7.27 -7.43 5.40
CA LEU A 7 -7.12 -7.57 6.84
C LEU A 7 -6.17 -6.53 7.43
N LYS A 8 -6.73 -5.46 8.02
CA LYS A 8 -5.94 -4.35 8.60
C LYS A 8 -4.94 -4.80 9.68
N SER A 9 -5.36 -5.68 10.59
CA SER A 9 -4.47 -6.19 11.65
C SER A 9 -3.27 -6.94 11.06
N LEU A 10 -3.48 -7.74 10.02
CA LEU A 10 -2.39 -8.45 9.35
C LEU A 10 -1.42 -7.47 8.66
N MET A 11 -1.94 -6.44 7.98
CA MET A 11 -1.08 -5.41 7.39
C MET A 11 -0.19 -4.71 8.42
N GLU A 12 -0.74 -4.39 9.60
CA GLU A 12 -0.01 -3.72 10.68
C GLU A 12 1.10 -4.62 11.25
N GLU A 13 0.82 -5.91 11.46
CA GLU A 13 1.80 -6.91 11.89
C GLU A 13 2.95 -7.04 10.87
N GLN A 14 2.62 -7.16 9.58
CA GLN A 14 3.63 -7.27 8.52
C GLN A 14 4.49 -6.01 8.40
N VAL A 15 3.90 -4.82 8.54
CA VAL A 15 4.64 -3.56 8.55
C VAL A 15 5.57 -3.47 9.77
N SER A 16 5.11 -3.91 10.95
CA SER A 16 5.94 -3.93 12.16
C SER A 16 7.14 -4.86 11.97
N PHE A 17 6.90 -6.08 11.49
CA PHE A 17 7.94 -7.07 11.22
C PHE A 17 9.00 -6.55 10.22
N LEU A 18 8.56 -5.94 9.12
CA LEU A 18 9.49 -5.36 8.13
C LEU A 18 10.32 -4.21 8.72
N LYS A 19 9.71 -3.35 9.56
CA LYS A 19 10.43 -2.27 10.24
C LYS A 19 11.47 -2.80 11.23
N GLU A 20 11.18 -3.88 11.95
CA GLU A 20 12.15 -4.56 12.83
C GLU A 20 13.36 -5.09 12.08
N LEU A 21 13.16 -5.52 10.82
CA LEU A 21 14.24 -5.93 9.91
C LEU A 21 14.97 -4.73 9.25
N GLY A 22 14.60 -3.49 9.58
CA GLY A 22 15.14 -2.28 8.96
C GLY A 22 14.65 -2.03 7.54
N ILE A 23 13.60 -2.74 7.10
CA ILE A 23 13.01 -2.60 5.77
C ILE A 23 11.94 -1.50 5.81
N PRO A 24 12.05 -0.43 5.00
CA PRO A 24 11.08 0.65 5.00
C PRO A 24 9.70 0.16 4.50
N ALA A 25 8.74 0.09 5.41
CA ALA A 25 7.37 -0.34 5.12
C ALA A 25 6.34 0.59 5.76
N VAL A 26 5.18 0.73 5.12
CA VAL A 26 4.08 1.56 5.62
C VAL A 26 2.72 0.96 5.26
N CYS A 27 1.73 1.17 6.12
CA CYS A 27 0.32 0.92 5.84
C CYS A 27 -0.36 2.25 5.54
N ILE A 28 -0.99 2.35 4.37
CA ILE A 28 -1.76 3.53 3.96
C ILE A 28 -3.24 3.35 4.26
N THR A 29 -3.83 4.42 4.76
CA THR A 29 -5.22 4.52 5.17
C THR A 29 -5.78 5.86 4.70
N ASP A 30 -7.10 6.04 4.80
CA ASP A 30 -7.75 7.31 4.44
C ASP A 30 -7.30 8.48 5.35
N GLU A 31 -6.87 8.17 6.56
CA GLU A 31 -6.34 9.11 7.56
C GLU A 31 -4.83 9.37 7.40
N SER A 32 -4.19 8.76 6.42
CA SER A 32 -2.76 8.96 6.18
C SER A 32 -2.46 10.41 5.84
N LYS A 33 -1.48 10.95 6.56
CA LYS A 33 -1.02 12.34 6.41
C LYS A 33 -0.30 12.53 5.08
N ASP A 34 -0.36 13.75 4.55
CA ASP A 34 0.20 14.07 3.24
C ASP A 34 1.72 13.84 3.15
N ASN A 35 2.46 13.95 4.27
CA ASN A 35 3.89 13.63 4.33
C ASN A 35 4.19 12.14 4.05
N VAL A 36 3.30 11.23 4.43
CA VAL A 36 3.43 9.79 4.12
C VAL A 36 3.24 9.56 2.63
N ILE A 37 2.27 10.26 2.04
CA ILE A 37 1.99 10.23 0.60
C ILE A 37 3.22 10.72 -0.17
N GLU A 38 3.77 11.88 0.20
CA GLU A 38 4.98 12.42 -0.43
C GLU A 38 6.18 11.47 -0.31
N ALA A 39 6.41 10.91 0.87
CA ALA A 39 7.51 9.95 1.09
C ALA A 39 7.34 8.70 0.22
N MET A 40 6.12 8.19 0.08
CA MET A 40 5.80 7.07 -0.78
C MET A 40 5.96 7.41 -2.27
N MET A 41 5.51 8.59 -2.71
CA MET A 41 5.69 9.06 -4.09
C MET A 41 7.18 9.24 -4.46
N GLN A 42 8.02 9.54 -3.48
CA GLN A 42 9.48 9.63 -3.64
C GLN A 42 10.20 8.28 -3.55
N GLY A 43 9.46 7.17 -3.41
CA GLY A 43 10.05 5.83 -3.32
C GLY A 43 10.78 5.55 -2.00
N ARG A 44 10.48 6.27 -0.92
CA ARG A 44 11.13 6.05 0.40
C ARG A 44 10.69 4.77 1.10
N TYR A 45 9.60 4.14 0.62
CA TYR A 45 9.12 2.87 1.15
C TYR A 45 9.33 1.75 0.14
N SER A 46 9.92 0.66 0.60
CA SER A 46 10.09 -0.55 -0.19
C SER A 46 8.77 -1.33 -0.32
N HIS A 47 7.96 -1.32 0.75
CA HIS A 47 6.67 -2.01 0.83
C HIS A 47 5.57 -1.04 1.28
N VAL A 48 4.47 -1.02 0.55
CA VAL A 48 3.30 -0.18 0.83
C VAL A 48 2.09 -1.09 0.91
N TYR A 49 1.46 -1.15 2.08
CA TYR A 49 0.25 -1.92 2.34
C TYR A 49 -0.98 -1.03 2.24
N ALA A 50 -2.03 -1.51 1.58
CA ALA A 50 -3.29 -0.78 1.44
C ALA A 50 -4.47 -1.76 1.43
N SER A 51 -5.62 -1.33 1.94
CA SER A 51 -6.86 -2.08 1.72
C SER A 51 -7.46 -1.77 0.35
N PRO A 52 -8.27 -2.68 -0.24
CA PRO A 52 -9.00 -2.40 -1.47
C PRO A 52 -9.87 -1.14 -1.37
N GLU A 53 -10.54 -0.94 -0.23
CA GLU A 53 -11.43 0.20 0.02
C GLU A 53 -10.66 1.52 0.00
N CYS A 54 -9.48 1.56 0.62
CA CYS A 54 -8.61 2.74 0.66
C CYS A 54 -8.18 3.16 -0.77
N LEU A 55 -7.81 2.19 -1.61
CA LEU A 55 -7.39 2.45 -2.99
C LEU A 55 -8.54 2.89 -3.91
N LEU A 56 -9.76 2.42 -3.65
CA LEU A 56 -10.91 2.64 -4.55
C LEU A 56 -11.79 3.83 -4.16
N SER A 57 -11.94 4.08 -2.85
CA SER A 57 -12.95 5.00 -2.30
C SER A 57 -12.42 6.42 -2.17
N THR A 58 -11.12 6.59 -1.95
CA THR A 58 -10.57 7.89 -1.58
C THR A 58 -9.94 8.58 -2.78
N ASN A 59 -10.38 9.81 -3.07
CA ASN A 59 -9.83 10.64 -4.15
C ASN A 59 -8.30 10.79 -4.07
N LYS A 60 -7.74 10.75 -2.85
CA LYS A 60 -6.28 10.79 -2.62
C LYS A 60 -5.54 9.61 -3.26
N TRP A 61 -6.13 8.41 -3.26
CA TRP A 61 -5.47 7.16 -3.65
C TRP A 61 -5.91 6.62 -5.00
N ARG A 62 -7.14 6.92 -5.43
CA ARG A 62 -7.77 6.42 -6.66
C ARG A 62 -6.97 6.69 -7.95
N GLY A 63 -6.06 7.67 -7.93
CA GLY A 63 -5.21 8.03 -9.07
C GLY A 63 -3.73 7.66 -8.91
N ILE A 64 -3.32 7.03 -7.81
CA ILE A 64 -1.90 6.83 -7.49
C ILE A 64 -1.13 6.11 -8.61
N PHE A 65 -1.74 5.07 -9.19
CA PHE A 65 -1.15 4.28 -10.28
C PHE A 65 -1.12 5.03 -11.62
N ALA A 66 -1.75 6.20 -11.74
CA ALA A 66 -1.65 7.05 -12.93
C ALA A 66 -0.44 8.00 -12.87
N TYR A 67 0.19 8.17 -11.71
CA TYR A 67 1.36 9.05 -11.58
C TYR A 67 2.63 8.33 -12.05
N LYS A 68 3.24 8.86 -13.11
CA LYS A 68 4.46 8.31 -13.70
C LYS A 68 5.58 8.08 -12.67
N ALA A 69 5.84 9.04 -11.80
CA ALA A 69 6.89 8.93 -10.78
C ALA A 69 6.66 7.76 -9.80
N PHE A 70 5.40 7.46 -9.48
CA PHE A 70 5.08 6.31 -8.64
C PHE A 70 5.28 4.99 -9.41
N VAL A 71 4.77 4.92 -10.64
CA VAL A 71 4.86 3.74 -11.50
C VAL A 71 6.32 3.39 -11.85
N GLU A 72 7.18 4.38 -12.08
CA GLU A 72 8.61 4.16 -12.34
C GLU A 72 9.34 3.49 -11.17
N ASN A 73 8.88 3.72 -9.94
CA ASN A 73 9.42 3.09 -8.73
C ASN A 73 8.67 1.80 -8.34
N LEU A 74 7.59 1.44 -9.04
CA LEU A 74 6.76 0.29 -8.73
C LEU A 74 7.36 -0.99 -9.30
N VAL A 75 7.94 -1.80 -8.42
CA VAL A 75 8.50 -3.12 -8.79
C VAL A 75 7.43 -4.19 -9.01
N GLY A 76 6.28 -4.08 -8.33
CA GLY A 76 5.21 -5.06 -8.42
C GLY A 76 4.06 -4.82 -7.45
N VAL A 77 2.96 -5.54 -7.69
CA VAL A 77 1.74 -5.53 -6.87
C VAL A 77 1.42 -6.96 -6.44
N ALA A 78 1.22 -7.18 -5.15
CA ALA A 78 0.67 -8.42 -4.60
C ALA A 78 -0.74 -8.17 -4.09
N VAL A 79 -1.63 -9.15 -4.32
CA VAL A 79 -2.98 -9.15 -3.76
C VAL A 79 -3.08 -10.33 -2.82
N ASP A 80 -3.23 -10.01 -1.55
CA ASP A 80 -3.48 -10.96 -0.48
C ASP A 80 -4.96 -11.35 -0.47
N GLU A 81 -5.25 -12.58 -0.06
CA GLU A 81 -6.58 -13.17 -0.13
C GLU A 81 -7.27 -12.99 -1.49
N ALA A 82 -6.54 -13.27 -2.58
CA ALA A 82 -7.07 -13.15 -3.94
C ALA A 82 -8.34 -14.00 -4.18
N HIS A 83 -8.59 -15.00 -3.33
CA HIS A 83 -9.81 -15.78 -3.33
C HIS A 83 -11.06 -14.92 -3.02
N CYS A 84 -10.93 -13.75 -2.41
CA CYS A 84 -12.04 -12.82 -2.15
C CYS A 84 -12.52 -12.06 -3.39
N ILE A 85 -11.84 -12.18 -4.53
CA ILE A 85 -12.17 -11.45 -5.77
C ILE A 85 -13.35 -12.08 -6.49
N ASP A 86 -13.60 -13.38 -6.30
CA ASP A 86 -14.62 -14.12 -7.03
C ASP A 86 -15.55 -14.88 -6.07
N GLN A 87 -16.83 -14.98 -6.42
CA GLN A 87 -17.79 -15.85 -5.74
C GLN A 87 -18.10 -17.03 -6.65
N TRP A 88 -17.68 -18.23 -6.26
CA TRP A 88 -17.94 -19.48 -6.97
C TRP A 88 -19.35 -20.03 -6.69
#